data_AF-A0ABD2U8W4-F1
#
_entry.id   AF-A0ABD2U8W4-F1
#
_cell.length_a   1.000
_cell.length_b   1.000
_cell.length_c   1.000
_cell.angle_alpha   90.00
_cell.angle_beta   90.00
_cell.angle_gamma   90.00
#
_symmetry.space_group_name_H-M   'P 1'
#
loop_
_entity.id
_entity.type
_entity.pdbx_description
1 polymer ?
#
loop_
_entity_poly.entity_id
_entity_poly.type
_entity_poly.pdbx_seq_one_letter_code
_entity_poly.pdbx_strand_id
1 'polypeptide(L)'
;MLLSCNLSAKSLHVARVVPIPGETFIPTSLAAASSSNQLWMVMGASTLCTSHSAPLARVKVLDGFCESNQDSVEQEACVLEDKDLPGSEQLLQTLQGSLVIEKDALSAAAAAVKTAMCNLLIKKQYPSENREFRKRGRNDKRVDKKK
;
A
#
# COMPACT_ATOMS: atom_id res chain seq x y z
N MET A 1 19.41 -6.46 0.77
CA MET A 1 20.62 -7.29 0.97
C MET A 1 20.22 -8.54 1.72
N LEU A 2 20.69 -9.70 1.27
CA LEU A 2 20.47 -11.00 1.90
C LEU A 2 21.77 -11.46 2.56
N LEU A 3 21.64 -11.96 3.78
CA LEU A 3 22.76 -12.42 4.59
C LEU A 3 22.57 -13.91 4.87
N SER A 4 23.66 -14.67 4.78
CA SER A 4 23.69 -16.04 5.28
C SER A 4 24.43 -16.06 6.61
N CYS A 5 23.82 -16.71 7.59
CA CYS A 5 24.32 -16.79 8.95
C CYS A 5 24.60 -18.25 9.30
N ASN A 6 25.86 -18.55 9.59
CA ASN A 6 26.25 -19.85 10.12
C ASN A 6 26.47 -19.71 11.63
N LEU A 7 25.50 -20.20 12.42
CA LEU A 7 25.53 -20.12 13.88
C LEU A 7 26.66 -20.97 14.49
N SER A 8 26.96 -22.13 13.90
CA SER A 8 28.02 -23.02 14.37
C SER A 8 29.40 -22.38 14.19
N ALA A 9 29.64 -21.81 13.01
CA ALA A 9 30.88 -21.11 12.68
C ALA A 9 30.92 -19.66 13.20
N LYS A 10 29.85 -19.18 13.86
CA LYS A 10 29.68 -17.79 14.31
C LYS A 10 30.02 -16.75 13.23
N SER A 11 29.63 -17.03 11.99
CA SER A 11 29.94 -16.18 10.84
C SER A 11 28.67 -15.64 10.19
N LEU A 12 28.78 -14.43 9.67
CA LEU A 12 27.76 -13.74 8.90
C LEU A 12 28.41 -13.24 7.63
N HIS A 13 27.85 -13.60 6.48
CA HIS A 13 28.36 -13.16 5.19
C HIS A 13 27.22 -12.67 4.30
N VAL A 14 27.56 -11.80 3.35
CA VAL A 14 26.61 -11.32 2.36
C VAL A 14 26.36 -12.44 1.37
N ALA A 15 25.16 -13.03 1.42
CA ALA A 15 24.76 -14.06 0.48
C ALA A 15 24.44 -13.45 -0.88
N ARG A 16 23.70 -12.32 -0.89
CA ARG A 16 23.36 -11.65 -2.14
C ARG A 16 22.93 -10.20 -1.97
N VAL A 17 23.24 -9.37 -2.96
CA VAL A 17 22.62 -8.05 -3.13
C VAL A 17 21.65 -8.13 -4.31
N VAL A 18 20.37 -7.89 -4.07
CA VAL A 18 19.36 -7.76 -5.13
C VAL A 18 19.33 -6.29 -5.54
N PRO A 19 19.76 -5.95 -6.77
CA PRO A 19 19.71 -4.59 -7.25
C PRO A 19 18.25 -4.18 -7.51
N ILE A 20 17.95 -2.94 -7.18
CA ILE A 20 16.64 -2.34 -7.37
C ILE A 20 16.85 -1.06 -8.22
N PRO A 21 17.03 -1.20 -9.54
CA PRO A 21 17.51 -0.11 -10.39
C PRO A 21 16.43 0.95 -10.63
N GLY A 22 16.74 2.22 -10.32
CA GLY A 22 15.86 3.35 -10.64
C GLY A 22 14.49 3.33 -9.94
N GLU A 23 14.32 2.50 -8.91
CA GLU A 23 13.02 2.19 -8.35
C GLU A 23 12.73 3.02 -7.10
N THR A 24 11.61 3.71 -7.14
CA THR A 24 10.92 4.28 -5.99
C THR A 24 10.15 3.19 -5.24
N PHE A 25 10.62 1.94 -5.22
CA PHE A 25 9.93 0.81 -4.60
C PHE A 25 10.76 0.27 -3.44
N ILE A 26 10.13 0.17 -2.28
CA ILE A 26 10.76 -0.33 -1.06
C ILE A 26 10.18 -1.71 -0.76
N PRO A 27 11.01 -2.72 -0.48
CA PRO A 27 10.55 -4.02 -0.02
C PRO A 27 9.72 -3.87 1.26
N THR A 28 8.48 -4.35 1.24
CA THR A 28 7.56 -4.32 2.39
C THR A 28 7.36 -5.70 2.99
N SER A 29 7.54 -6.76 2.21
CA SER A 29 7.40 -8.14 2.67
C SER A 29 8.35 -9.06 1.92
N LEU A 30 8.79 -10.10 2.63
CA LEU A 30 9.65 -11.16 2.13
C LEU A 30 9.10 -12.50 2.63
N ALA A 31 8.98 -13.47 1.73
CA ALA A 31 8.52 -14.81 2.06
C ALA A 31 9.33 -15.85 1.28
N ALA A 32 9.81 -16.87 1.96
CA ALA A 32 10.39 -18.06 1.34
C ALA A 32 9.54 -19.27 1.72
N ALA A 33 9.34 -20.20 0.80
CA ALA A 33 8.72 -21.48 1.15
C ALA A 33 9.82 -22.48 1.46
N SER A 34 9.67 -23.25 2.54
CA SER A 34 10.70 -24.21 2.98
C SER A 34 11.00 -25.32 1.97
N SER A 35 10.10 -25.53 1.00
CA SER A 35 10.22 -26.56 -0.05
C SER A 35 10.61 -26.01 -1.42
N SER A 36 10.77 -24.68 -1.56
CA SER A 36 11.17 -24.06 -2.83
C SER A 36 12.45 -23.25 -2.67
N ASN A 37 13.25 -23.21 -3.73
CA ASN A 37 14.46 -22.39 -3.79
C ASN A 37 14.13 -20.93 -4.14
N GLN A 38 12.93 -20.48 -3.79
CA GLN A 38 12.36 -19.22 -4.21
C GLN A 38 12.12 -18.31 -3.01
N LEU A 39 12.70 -17.12 -3.06
CA LEU A 39 12.40 -16.05 -2.13
C LEU A 39 11.55 -15.00 -2.86
N TRP A 40 10.32 -14.86 -2.42
CA TRP A 40 9.37 -13.87 -2.90
C TRP A 40 9.57 -12.56 -2.15
N MET A 41 9.61 -11.46 -2.90
CA MET A 41 9.73 -10.10 -2.39
C MET A 41 8.59 -9.27 -2.92
N VAL A 42 7.81 -8.68 -2.02
CA VAL A 42 6.78 -7.68 -2.35
C VAL A 42 7.31 -6.31 -2.02
N MET A 43 7.11 -5.37 -2.92
CA MET A 43 7.64 -4.01 -2.85
C MET A 43 6.52 -3.01 -3.07
N GLY A 44 6.49 -1.95 -2.26
CA GLY A 44 5.52 -0.85 -2.38
C GLY A 44 6.18 0.42 -2.88
N ALA A 45 5.44 1.24 -3.63
CA ALA A 45 5.91 2.55 -4.07
C ALA A 45 6.16 3.47 -2.85
N SER A 46 7.38 4.01 -2.74
CA SER A 46 7.82 4.96 -1.70
C SER A 46 7.55 6.41 -2.09
N THR A 47 7.45 6.70 -3.38
CA THR A 47 6.99 7.99 -3.89
C THR A 47 5.83 7.77 -4.84
N LEU A 48 4.72 8.44 -4.59
CA LEU A 48 3.60 8.46 -5.53
C LEU A 48 3.98 9.35 -6.73
N CYS A 49 4.27 8.74 -7.87
CA CYS A 49 4.20 9.45 -9.15
C CYS A 49 2.72 9.76 -9.44
N THR A 50 2.41 11.01 -9.78
CA THR A 50 1.06 11.52 -9.99
C THR A 50 0.36 10.95 -11.24
N SER A 51 1.03 10.10 -12.01
CA SER A 51 0.43 9.40 -13.14
C SER A 51 -0.41 8.23 -12.67
N HIS A 52 -1.72 8.26 -12.99
CA HIS A 52 -2.68 7.20 -12.68
C HIS A 52 -2.33 5.81 -13.23
N SER A 53 -1.31 5.68 -14.10
CA SER A 53 -0.88 4.42 -14.70
C SER A 53 0.39 3.82 -14.08
N ALA A 54 1.00 4.48 -13.09
CA ALA A 54 2.22 3.95 -12.47
C ALA A 54 1.85 2.80 -11.50
N PRO A 55 2.57 1.66 -11.53
CA PRO A 55 2.33 0.57 -10.60
C PRO A 55 2.59 1.04 -9.16
N LEU A 56 1.71 0.66 -8.23
CA LEU A 56 1.85 1.01 -6.80
C LEU A 56 2.53 -0.10 -5.99
N ALA A 57 2.56 -1.31 -6.54
CA ALA A 57 3.22 -2.47 -5.98
C ALA A 57 4.00 -3.20 -7.08
N ARG A 58 5.07 -3.89 -6.66
CA ARG A 58 5.87 -4.81 -7.49
C ARG A 58 6.15 -6.09 -6.74
N VAL A 59 6.42 -7.16 -7.48
CA VAL A 59 6.80 -8.47 -6.98
C VAL A 59 8.06 -8.92 -7.71
N LYS A 60 9.07 -9.32 -6.94
CA LYS A 60 10.28 -9.96 -7.45
C LYS A 60 10.44 -11.32 -6.84
N VAL A 61 10.93 -12.28 -7.61
CA VAL A 61 11.30 -13.60 -7.08
C VAL A 61 12.77 -13.83 -7.29
N LEU A 62 13.45 -14.19 -6.21
CA LEU A 62 14.79 -14.71 -6.25
C LEU A 62 14.71 -16.22 -6.39
N ASP A 63 15.10 -16.76 -7.54
CA ASP A 63 15.17 -18.20 -7.75
C ASP A 63 16.61 -18.70 -7.58
N GLY A 64 16.76 -19.95 -7.12
CA GLY A 64 18.07 -20.55 -6.82
C GLY A 64 18.65 -20.13 -5.46
N PHE A 65 17.81 -19.81 -4.48
CA PHE A 65 18.22 -19.45 -3.11
C PHE A 65 18.70 -20.66 -2.25
N CYS A 66 18.86 -21.87 -2.81
CA CYS A 66 19.16 -23.07 -2.03
C CYS A 66 20.61 -23.14 -1.54
N GLU A 67 20.78 -23.47 -0.26
CA GLU A 67 22.05 -23.91 0.31
C GLU A 67 22.31 -25.39 -0.06
N SER A 68 22.81 -25.66 -1.28
CA SER A 68 23.54 -26.91 -1.49
C SER A 68 25.02 -26.65 -1.25
N ASN A 69 25.58 -27.45 -0.35
CA ASN A 69 26.98 -27.48 0.05
C ASN A 69 27.95 -27.18 -1.09
N GLN A 70 28.95 -26.37 -0.74
CA GLN A 70 30.28 -26.20 -1.33
C GLN A 70 30.59 -27.13 -2.54
N ASP A 71 31.04 -26.50 -3.63
CA ASP A 71 31.86 -27.08 -4.73
C ASP A 71 31.26 -27.15 -6.15
N SER A 72 30.14 -26.47 -6.44
CA SER A 72 29.76 -26.28 -7.85
C SER A 72 29.67 -24.81 -8.26
N VAL A 73 30.38 -24.53 -9.34
CA VAL A 73 30.53 -23.27 -10.07
C VAL A 73 29.17 -22.60 -10.30
N GLU A 74 29.07 -21.33 -9.87
CA GLU A 74 28.15 -20.31 -10.41
C GLU A 74 26.69 -20.75 -10.63
N GLN A 75 25.98 -21.19 -9.59
CA GLN A 75 24.52 -20.99 -9.61
C GLN A 75 24.24 -19.50 -9.35
N GLU A 76 24.36 -18.70 -10.41
CA GLU A 76 23.82 -17.34 -10.43
C GLU A 76 22.32 -17.44 -10.19
N ALA A 77 21.91 -17.26 -8.93
CA ALA A 77 20.51 -17.16 -8.59
C ALA A 77 19.87 -16.10 -9.52
N CYS A 78 18.66 -16.34 -10.02
CA CYS A 78 18.02 -15.44 -10.99
C CYS A 78 17.07 -14.49 -10.26
N VAL A 79 16.99 -13.23 -10.70
CA VAL A 79 15.94 -12.31 -10.23
C VAL A 79 14.89 -12.24 -11.33
N LEU A 80 13.70 -12.74 -11.03
CA LEU A 80 12.54 -12.65 -11.91
C LEU A 80 11.77 -11.38 -11.57
N GLU A 81 11.45 -10.58 -12.59
CA GLU A 81 10.64 -9.37 -12.45
C GLU A 81 9.15 -9.65 -12.60
N ASP A 82 8.32 -8.63 -12.38
CA ASP A 82 6.86 -8.69 -12.52
C ASP A 82 6.43 -9.40 -13.82
N LYS A 83 7.07 -9.10 -14.95
CA LYS A 83 6.67 -9.64 -16.26
C LYS A 83 7.03 -11.10 -16.48
N ASP A 84 8.01 -11.59 -15.73
CA ASP A 84 8.54 -12.95 -15.88
C ASP A 84 7.73 -13.95 -15.02
N LEU A 85 6.90 -13.44 -14.11
CA LEU A 85 6.15 -14.24 -13.16
C LEU A 85 4.76 -14.65 -13.73
N PRO A 86 4.41 -15.95 -13.72
CA PRO A 86 3.11 -16.40 -14.16
C PRO A 86 2.01 -15.86 -13.24
N GLY A 87 0.97 -15.25 -13.81
CA GLY A 87 -0.15 -14.67 -13.05
C GLY A 87 0.19 -13.37 -12.31
N SER A 88 1.32 -12.75 -12.60
CA SER A 88 1.77 -11.52 -11.95
C SER A 88 0.78 -10.37 -12.11
N GLU A 89 0.15 -10.23 -13.27
CA GLU A 89 -0.83 -9.17 -13.52
C GLU A 89 -2.00 -9.24 -12.53
N GLN A 90 -2.55 -10.44 -12.31
CA GLN A 90 -3.64 -10.66 -11.38
C GLN A 90 -3.20 -10.44 -9.93
N LEU A 91 -2.00 -10.89 -9.58
CA LEU A 91 -1.41 -10.67 -8.26
C LEU A 91 -1.20 -9.17 -7.98
N LEU A 92 -0.62 -8.44 -8.93
CA LEU A 92 -0.40 -7.01 -8.84
C LEU A 92 -1.72 -6.25 -8.75
N GLN A 93 -2.73 -6.62 -9.54
CA GLN A 93 -4.06 -6.04 -9.44
C GLN A 93 -4.67 -6.25 -8.04
N THR A 94 -4.47 -7.43 -7.45
CA THR A 94 -4.95 -7.74 -6.10
C THR A 94 -4.19 -6.93 -5.05
N LEU A 95 -2.87 -6.82 -5.16
CA LEU A 95 -2.02 -6.07 -4.23
C LEU A 95 -2.24 -4.56 -4.30
N GLN A 96 -2.46 -4.03 -5.50
CA GLN A 96 -2.72 -2.60 -5.73
C GLN A 96 -4.17 -2.22 -5.41
N GLY A 97 -5.06 -3.20 -5.36
CA GLY A 97 -6.50 -3.01 -5.20
C GLY A 97 -7.16 -2.47 -6.47
N SER A 98 -8.50 -2.49 -6.49
CA SER A 98 -9.27 -1.88 -7.57
C SER A 98 -9.35 -0.37 -7.37
N LEU A 99 -8.78 0.40 -8.29
CA LEU A 99 -8.96 1.86 -8.36
C LEU A 99 -10.33 2.27 -8.92
N VAL A 100 -11.23 1.30 -9.13
CA VAL A 100 -12.58 1.55 -9.62
C VAL A 100 -13.41 2.09 -8.46
N ILE A 101 -13.33 3.41 -8.28
CA ILE A 101 -14.32 4.11 -7.47
C ILE A 101 -15.64 3.99 -8.22
N GLU A 102 -16.60 3.29 -7.62
CA GLU A 102 -17.91 3.09 -8.20
C GLU A 102 -18.52 4.46 -8.56
N LYS A 103 -19.08 4.56 -9.77
CA LYS A 103 -19.69 5.82 -10.26
C LYS A 103 -20.76 6.34 -9.28
N ASP A 104 -21.42 5.42 -8.59
CA ASP A 104 -22.44 5.72 -7.58
C ASP A 104 -21.82 6.30 -6.31
N ALA A 105 -20.64 5.84 -5.88
CA ALA A 105 -19.90 6.44 -4.78
C ALA A 105 -19.45 7.87 -5.11
N LEU A 106 -18.97 8.11 -6.33
CA LEU A 106 -18.62 9.46 -6.79
C LEU A 106 -19.84 10.37 -6.89
N SER A 107 -20.96 9.88 -7.42
CA SER A 107 -22.19 10.67 -7.55
C SER A 107 -22.79 11.01 -6.19
N ALA A 108 -22.79 10.07 -5.25
CA ALA A 108 -23.21 10.28 -3.87
C ALA A 108 -22.33 11.33 -3.17
N ALA A 109 -21.01 11.24 -3.34
CA ALA A 109 -20.07 12.23 -2.79
C ALA A 109 -20.33 13.63 -3.39
N ALA A 110 -20.53 13.74 -4.71
CA ALA A 110 -20.86 15.00 -5.36
C ALA A 110 -22.18 15.60 -4.87
N ALA A 111 -23.21 14.77 -4.69
CA ALA A 111 -24.51 15.19 -4.15
C ALA A 111 -24.40 15.66 -2.68
N ALA A 112 -23.61 14.97 -1.86
CA ALA A 112 -23.34 15.35 -0.48
C ALA A 112 -22.62 16.70 -0.40
N VAL A 113 -21.58 16.90 -1.24
CA VAL A 113 -20.84 18.18 -1.32
C VAL A 113 -21.77 19.31 -1.76
N LYS A 114 -22.58 19.10 -2.80
CA LYS A 114 -23.57 20.09 -3.27
C LYS A 114 -24.52 20.47 -2.14
N THR A 115 -25.05 19.49 -1.42
CA THR A 115 -25.97 19.71 -0.30
C THR A 115 -25.29 20.46 0.85
N ALA A 116 -24.07 20.08 1.21
CA ALA A 116 -23.28 20.76 2.23
C ALA A 116 -22.99 22.22 1.86
N MET A 117 -22.62 22.49 0.61
CA MET A 117 -22.39 23.84 0.08
C MET A 117 -23.67 24.68 0.10
N CYS A 118 -24.79 24.16 -0.40
CA CYS A 118 -26.08 24.86 -0.34
C CYS A 118 -26.46 25.20 1.10
N ASN A 119 -26.35 24.23 2.01
CA ASN A 119 -26.63 24.44 3.43
C ASN A 119 -25.71 25.50 4.05
N LEU A 120 -24.44 25.53 3.67
CA LEU A 120 -23.49 26.54 4.15
C LEU A 120 -23.85 27.94 3.64
N LEU A 121 -24.18 28.09 2.36
CA LEU A 121 -24.56 29.37 1.77
C LEU A 121 -25.86 29.90 2.38
N ILE A 122 -26.86 29.04 2.55
CA ILE A 122 -28.11 29.38 3.25
C ILE A 122 -27.80 29.84 4.69
N LYS A 123 -26.93 29.12 5.41
CA LYS A 123 -26.51 29.50 6.77
C LYS A 123 -25.76 30.84 6.81
N LYS A 124 -25.01 31.19 5.77
CA LYS A 124 -24.34 32.50 5.65
C LYS A 124 -25.34 33.64 5.47
N GLN A 125 -26.47 33.38 4.81
CA GLN A 125 -27.49 34.37 4.52
C GLN A 125 -28.51 34.57 5.65
N TYR A 126 -28.39 33.81 6.76
CA TYR A 126 -29.28 33.98 7.89
C TYR A 126 -29.06 35.32 8.60
N PRO A 127 -30.13 36.08 8.90
CA PRO A 127 -30.03 37.20 9.80
C PRO A 127 -29.55 36.73 11.18
N SER A 128 -28.85 37.60 11.91
CA SER A 128 -28.21 37.29 13.19
C SER A 128 -29.17 36.68 14.21
N GLU A 129 -30.41 37.16 14.27
CA GLU A 129 -31.47 36.61 15.15
C GLU A 129 -31.78 35.14 14.87
N ASN A 130 -31.97 34.75 13.61
CA ASN A 130 -32.26 33.37 13.23
C ASN A 130 -31.07 32.45 13.50
N ARG A 131 -29.85 32.98 13.32
CA ARG A 131 -28.61 32.25 13.65
C ARG A 131 -28.49 32.01 15.15
N GLU A 132 -28.81 33.02 15.98
CA GLU A 132 -28.80 32.89 17.44
C GLU A 132 -29.91 31.98 17.96
N PHE A 133 -31.12 32.03 17.39
CA PHE A 133 -32.20 31.11 17.73
C PHE A 133 -31.81 29.64 17.52
N ARG A 134 -31.15 29.35 16.38
CA ARG A 134 -30.66 27.99 16.09
C ARG A 134 -29.47 27.57 16.96
N LYS A 135 -28.63 28.51 17.42
CA LYS A 135 -27.57 28.22 18.39
C LYS A 135 -28.13 27.90 19.79
N ARG A 136 -29.24 28.52 20.19
CA ARG A 136 -29.90 28.29 21.50
C ARG A 136 -30.50 26.88 21.61
N GLY A 137 -30.89 26.27 20.49
CA GLY A 137 -31.48 24.92 20.46
C GLY A 137 -30.47 23.77 20.33
N ARG A 138 -29.16 24.03 20.35
CA ARG A 138 -28.15 22.98 20.23
C ARG A 138 -28.09 22.11 21.49
N ASN A 139 -27.82 20.82 21.28
CA ASN A 139 -27.80 19.81 22.34
C ASN A 139 -26.68 20.05 23.37
N ASP A 140 -25.58 20.68 22.97
CA ASP A 140 -24.45 21.08 23.82
C ASP A 140 -24.82 22.14 24.89
N LYS A 141 -25.95 22.83 24.72
CA LYS A 141 -26.47 23.83 25.66
C LYS A 141 -27.67 23.35 26.48
N ARG A 142 -28.10 22.10 26.30
CA ARG A 142 -29.15 21.52 27.17
C ARG A 142 -28.50 21.20 28.51
N VAL A 143 -28.79 22.05 29.51
CA VAL A 143 -28.46 21.73 30.90
C VAL A 143 -29.28 20.49 31.26
N ASP A 144 -28.60 19.38 31.53
CA ASP A 144 -29.21 18.14 32.01
C ASP A 144 -29.94 18.43 33.32
N LYS A 145 -31.25 18.68 33.23
CA LYS A 145 -32.11 18.72 34.41
C LYS A 145 -32.27 17.29 34.89
N LYS A 146 -31.34 16.84 35.72
CA LYS A 146 -31.52 15.64 36.55
C LYS A 146 -32.79 15.83 37.38
N LYS A 147 -33.73 14.89 37.20
CA LYS A 147 -34.89 14.70 38.07
C LYS A 147 -34.45 14.12 39.40
#